data_AF-A0A8T7BR16-F1
#
_entry.id   AF-A0A8T7BR16-F1
#
_cell.length_a   1.000
_cell.length_b   1.000
_cell.length_c   1.000
_cell.angle_alpha   90.00
_cell.angle_beta   90.00
_cell.angle_gamma   90.00
#
_symmetry.space_group_name_H-M   'P 1'
#
loop_
_entity.id
_entity.type
_entity.pdbx_description
1 polymer ?
#
loop_
_entity_poly.entity_id
_entity_poly.type
_entity_poly.pdbx_seq_one_letter_code
_entity_poly.pdbx_strand_id
1 'polypeptide(L)'
;MAKTPLLADLGRALDLLRQIDESRLDFSPDPNVSPDIHELTGLETYPVDSHLANLKARIEAVVKAGDKLEQRDPSDYVSKLIIECVRLAPPSDD
;
A
#
# COMPACT_ATOMS: atom_id res chain seq x y z
N MET A 1 19.69 -0.69 0.03
CA MET A 1 18.59 0.17 0.50
C MET A 1 18.03 -0.46 1.75
N ALA A 2 18.01 0.25 2.88
CA ALA A 2 17.35 -0.24 4.08
C ALA A 2 15.87 -0.42 3.73
N LYS A 3 15.39 -1.67 3.69
CA LYS A 3 13.96 -1.95 3.55
C LYS A 3 13.32 -1.50 4.85
N THR A 4 12.69 -0.34 4.87
CA THR A 4 11.85 0.04 6.00
C THR A 4 10.71 -0.98 6.13
N PRO A 5 10.25 -1.31 7.35
CA PRO A 5 9.11 -2.23 7.55
C PRO A 5 7.90 -1.85 6.70
N LEU A 6 7.61 -0.54 6.60
CA LEU A 6 6.58 0.00 5.73
C LEU A 6 6.74 -0.38 4.26
N LEU A 7 7.95 -0.26 3.68
CA LEU A 7 8.19 -0.66 2.29
C LEU A 7 8.02 -2.17 2.09
N ALA A 8 8.38 -2.98 3.10
CA ALA A 8 8.18 -4.42 3.04
C ALA A 8 6.68 -4.76 3.02
N ASP A 9 5.88 -4.13 3.87
CA ASP A 9 4.42 -4.35 3.90
C ASP A 9 3.71 -3.85 2.64
N LEU A 10 4.11 -2.68 2.11
CA LEU A 10 3.60 -2.18 0.83
C LEU A 10 3.95 -3.12 -0.33
N GLY A 11 5.17 -3.66 -0.35
CA GLY A 11 5.58 -4.67 -1.33
C GLY A 11 4.75 -5.94 -1.22
N ARG A 12 4.56 -6.45 0.00
CA ARG A 12 3.71 -7.61 0.27
C ARG A 12 2.28 -7.40 -0.18
N ALA A 13 1.69 -6.25 0.14
CA ALA A 13 0.35 -5.89 -0.30
C ALA A 13 0.23 -5.88 -1.83
N LEU A 14 1.28 -5.42 -2.54
CA LEU A 14 1.30 -5.35 -3.99
C LEU A 14 1.34 -6.74 -4.62
N ASP A 15 2.15 -7.63 -4.06
CA ASP A 15 2.27 -9.00 -4.54
C ASP A 15 0.98 -9.79 -4.29
N LEU A 16 0.33 -9.59 -3.15
CA LEU A 16 -0.98 -10.20 -2.85
C LEU A 16 -2.08 -9.66 -3.77
N LEU A 17 -2.13 -8.35 -3.97
CA LEU A 17 -3.14 -7.73 -4.85
C LEU A 17 -3.03 -8.23 -6.29
N ARG A 18 -1.81 -8.50 -6.78
CA ARG A 18 -1.57 -9.06 -8.12
C ARG A 18 -2.06 -10.50 -8.30
N GLN A 19 -2.32 -11.23 -7.21
CA GLN A 19 -2.78 -12.62 -7.24
C GLN A 19 -4.31 -12.74 -7.22
N ILE A 20 -5.03 -11.63 -7.02
CA ILE A 20 -6.48 -11.61 -6.95
C ILE A 20 -7.06 -10.69 -8.04
N ASP A 21 -8.34 -10.89 -8.32
CA ASP A 21 -9.13 -9.89 -9.03
C ASP A 21 -9.56 -8.81 -8.04
N GLU A 22 -9.03 -7.59 -8.17
CA GLU A 22 -9.31 -6.48 -7.26
C GLU A 22 -10.79 -6.05 -7.27
N SER A 23 -11.56 -6.39 -8.31
CA SER A 23 -13.01 -6.13 -8.33
C SER A 23 -13.79 -6.92 -7.29
N ARG A 24 -13.17 -7.94 -6.67
CA ARG A 24 -13.72 -8.72 -5.56
C ARG A 24 -13.56 -8.05 -4.20
N LEU A 25 -12.79 -6.96 -4.12
CA LEU A 25 -12.64 -6.17 -2.89
C LEU A 25 -13.90 -5.31 -2.67
N ASP A 26 -14.43 -5.32 -1.45
CA ASP A 26 -15.70 -4.67 -1.10
C ASP A 26 -15.52 -3.26 -0.50
N PHE A 27 -14.37 -2.64 -0.75
CA PHE A 27 -14.03 -1.31 -0.26
C PHE A 27 -13.25 -0.53 -1.31
N SER A 28 -13.25 0.80 -1.18
CA SER A 28 -12.56 1.67 -2.13
C SER A 28 -11.11 1.94 -1.72
N PRO A 29 -10.22 2.30 -2.68
CA PRO A 29 -8.89 2.79 -2.35
C PRO A 29 -8.94 4.04 -1.47
N ASP A 30 -8.02 4.15 -0.53
CA ASP A 30 -7.93 5.30 0.38
C ASP A 30 -7.06 6.41 -0.23
N PRO A 31 -7.62 7.62 -0.51
CA PRO A 31 -6.87 8.72 -1.10
C PRO A 31 -5.98 9.46 -0.08
N ASN A 32 -6.14 9.21 1.22
CA ASN A 32 -5.52 10.03 2.24
C ASN A 32 -4.00 9.86 2.27
N VAL A 33 -3.30 11.00 2.28
CA VAL A 33 -1.85 11.08 2.43
C VAL A 33 -1.53 11.45 3.86
N SER A 34 -0.60 10.71 4.48
CA SER A 34 -0.15 11.02 5.84
C SER A 34 0.64 12.34 5.86
N PRO A 35 0.56 13.12 6.96
CA PRO A 35 1.19 14.45 7.02
C PRO A 35 2.68 14.45 6.68
N ASP A 36 3.43 13.47 7.16
CA ASP A 36 4.86 13.30 6.87
C ASP A 36 5.16 13.06 5.39
N ILE A 37 4.37 12.23 4.70
CA ILE A 37 4.49 12.03 3.26
C ILE A 37 4.14 13.32 2.52
N HIS A 38 3.09 14.02 2.94
CA HIS A 38 2.72 15.31 2.35
C HIS A 38 3.87 16.31 2.46
N GLU A 39 4.42 16.50 3.67
CA GLU A 39 5.54 17.41 3.94
C GLU A 39 6.80 17.04 3.15
N LEU A 40 7.13 15.75 3.05
CA LEU A 40 8.36 15.29 2.41
C LEU A 40 8.27 15.22 0.88
N THR A 41 7.07 15.04 0.32
CA THR A 41 6.89 14.74 -1.11
C THR A 41 6.05 15.76 -1.88
N GLY A 42 5.27 16.59 -1.18
CA GLY A 42 4.28 17.49 -1.75
C GLY A 42 3.04 16.79 -2.30
N LEU A 43 2.86 15.49 -2.02
CA LEU A 43 1.69 14.74 -2.50
C LEU A 43 0.45 15.10 -1.68
N GLU A 44 -0.65 15.43 -2.36
CA GLU A 44 -1.91 15.80 -1.71
C GLU A 44 -2.87 14.61 -1.56
N THR A 45 -2.97 13.76 -2.59
CA THR A 45 -3.90 12.62 -2.60
C THR A 45 -3.30 11.43 -3.35
N TYR A 46 -3.65 10.21 -2.94
CA TYR A 46 -3.42 9.01 -3.73
C TYR A 46 -4.55 8.77 -4.76
N PRO A 47 -4.25 8.17 -5.92
CA PRO A 47 -5.26 7.84 -6.92
C PRO A 47 -6.27 6.81 -6.38
N VAL A 48 -7.51 6.88 -6.86
CA VAL A 48 -8.62 6.03 -6.41
C VAL A 48 -9.22 5.18 -7.53
N ASP A 49 -8.60 5.19 -8.71
CA ASP A 49 -9.07 4.42 -9.87
C ASP A 49 -8.98 2.90 -9.65
N SER A 50 -7.98 2.47 -8.88
CA SER A 50 -7.73 1.07 -8.51
C SER A 50 -6.92 0.98 -7.22
N HIS A 51 -7.03 -0.14 -6.51
CA HIS A 51 -6.15 -0.44 -5.38
C HIS A 51 -4.71 -0.55 -5.86
N LEU A 52 -4.51 -1.07 -7.08
CA LEU A 52 -3.19 -1.22 -7.68
C LEU A 52 -2.51 0.14 -7.93
N ALA A 53 -3.22 1.11 -8.53
CA ALA A 53 -2.67 2.44 -8.75
C ALA A 53 -2.38 3.14 -7.42
N ASN A 54 -3.30 3.03 -6.45
CA ASN A 54 -3.15 3.61 -5.12
C ASN A 54 -1.89 3.08 -4.41
N LEU A 55 -1.70 1.76 -4.42
CA LEU A 55 -0.59 1.13 -3.72
C LEU A 55 0.77 1.42 -4.39
N LYS A 56 0.81 1.47 -5.73
CA LYS A 56 2.01 1.92 -6.47
C LYS A 56 2.39 3.35 -6.10
N ALA A 57 1.42 4.26 -6.07
CA ALA A 57 1.66 5.65 -5.68
C ALA A 57 2.15 5.76 -4.22
N ARG A 58 1.64 4.93 -3.31
CA ARG A 58 2.15 4.84 -1.92
C ARG A 58 3.61 4.38 -1.86
N ILE A 59 3.98 3.36 -2.63
CA ILE A 59 5.37 2.89 -2.71
C ILE A 59 6.28 4.01 -3.24
N GLU A 60 5.88 4.67 -4.33
CA GLU A 60 6.63 5.78 -4.92
C GLU A 60 6.81 6.94 -3.94
N ALA A 61 5.76 7.29 -3.19
CA ALA A 61 5.81 8.34 -2.19
C ALA A 61 6.77 8.00 -1.04
N VAL A 62 6.74 6.75 -0.54
CA VAL A 62 7.66 6.29 0.51
C VAL A 62 9.10 6.24 -0.01
N VAL A 63 9.32 5.78 -1.24
CA VAL A 63 10.65 5.81 -1.88
C VAL A 63 11.16 7.25 -2.05
N LYS A 64 10.29 8.17 -2.44
CA LYS A 64 10.62 9.60 -2.59
C LYS A 64 10.93 10.27 -1.26
N ALA A 65 10.18 9.93 -0.20
CA ALA A 65 10.45 10.40 1.16
C ALA A 65 11.81 9.87 1.68
N GLY A 66 12.16 8.64 1.29
CA GLY A 66 13.46 8.04 1.56
C GLY A 66 13.76 7.91 3.04
N ASP A 67 15.03 8.08 3.42
CA ASP A 67 15.51 7.94 4.80
C ASP A 67 15.01 9.06 5.74
N LYS A 68 14.31 10.08 5.22
CA LYS A 68 13.69 11.14 6.04
C LYS A 68 12.36 10.70 6.65
N LEU A 69 11.78 9.61 6.16
CA LEU A 69 10.54 9.07 6.70
C LEU A 69 10.85 8.28 7.98
N GLU A 70 10.18 8.62 9.08
CA GLU A 70 10.31 7.86 10.32
C GLU A 70 9.84 6.42 10.13
N GLN A 71 10.48 5.50 10.85
CA GLN A 71 10.05 4.11 10.88
C GLN A 71 8.66 4.02 11.50
N ARG A 72 7.73 3.42 10.76
CA ARG A 72 6.33 3.29 11.16
C ARG A 72 5.68 2.05 10.57
N ASP A 73 4.54 1.70 11.16
CA ASP A 73 3.67 0.63 10.68
C ASP A 73 2.87 1.06 9.43
N PRO A 74 2.38 0.10 8.64
CA PRO A 74 1.44 0.38 7.56
C PRO A 74 0.15 1.01 8.07
N SER A 75 -0.42 1.91 7.27
CA SER A 75 -1.74 2.49 7.53
C SER A 75 -2.84 1.43 7.58
N ASP A 76 -3.94 1.70 8.30
CA ASP A 76 -5.13 0.83 8.38
C ASP A 76 -5.62 0.34 7.01
N TYR A 77 -5.59 1.21 5.99
CA TYR A 77 -5.93 0.85 4.62
C TYR A 77 -5.06 -0.28 4.05
N VAL A 78 -3.74 -0.20 4.22
CA VAL A 78 -2.78 -1.21 3.72
C VAL A 78 -2.95 -2.52 4.49
N SER A 79 -3.11 -2.43 5.80
CA SER A 79 -3.38 -3.60 6.66
C SER A 79 -4.68 -4.31 6.24
N LYS A 80 -5.77 -3.56 6.02
CA LYS A 80 -7.03 -4.09 5.51
C LYS A 80 -6.87 -4.74 4.13
N LEU A 81 -6.14 -4.08 3.22
CA LEU A 81 -5.89 -4.60 1.88
C LEU A 81 -5.15 -5.93 1.91
N ILE A 82 -4.13 -6.07 2.76
CA ILE A 82 -3.41 -7.34 2.94
C ILE A 82 -4.37 -8.44 3.42
N ILE A 83 -5.16 -8.17 4.45
CA ILE A 83 -6.11 -9.14 5.02
C ILE A 83 -7.10 -9.62 3.96
N GLU A 84 -7.67 -8.68 3.20
CA GLU A 84 -8.65 -8.98 2.16
C GLU A 84 -8.04 -9.74 0.98
N CYS A 85 -6.83 -9.39 0.55
CA CYS A 85 -6.14 -10.15 -0.49
C CYS A 85 -5.81 -11.58 -0.04
N VAL A 86 -5.37 -11.77 1.21
CA VAL A 86 -5.13 -13.11 1.78
C VAL A 86 -6.41 -13.92 1.85
N ARG A 87 -7.54 -13.29 2.20
CA ARG A 87 -8.86 -13.95 2.23
C ARG A 87 -9.33 -14.40 0.85
N LEU A 88 -9.02 -13.62 -0.19
CA LEU A 88 -9.47 -13.85 -1.57
C LEU A 88 -8.53 -14.72 -2.39
N ALA A 89 -7.25 -14.82 -1.98
CA ALA A 89 -6.26 -15.67 -2.61
C ALA A 89 -6.71 -17.13 -2.53
N PRO A 90 -6.54 -17.92 -3.60
CA PRO A 90 -6.83 -19.34 -3.55
C PRO A 90 -5.97 -19.99 -2.44
N PRO A 91 -6.47 -21.02 -1.75
CA PRO A 91 -5.61 -21.81 -0.88
C PRO A 91 -4.45 -22.32 -1.72
N SER A 92 -3.22 -21.95 -1.37
CA SER A 92 -2.05 -22.63 -1.91
C SER A 92 -2.12 -24.07 -1.40
N ASP A 93 -2.47 -25.00 -2.29
CA ASP A 93 -2.15 -26.42 -2.13
C ASP A 93 -0.62 -26.54 -2.19
N ASP A 94 0.02 -26.51 -1.02
CA ASP A 94 1.40 -27.01 -0.79
C ASP A 94 1.32 -28.21 0.18
#